data_AF-A0A2E5PME2-F1
#
_entry.id   AF-A0A2E5PME2-F1
#
_cell.length_a   1.000
_cell.length_b   1.000
_cell.length_c   1.000
_cell.angle_alpha   90.00
_cell.angle_beta   90.00
_cell.angle_gamma   90.00
#
_symmetry.space_group_name_H-M   'P 1'
#
loop_
_entity.id
_entity.type
_entity.pdbx_description
1 polymer ?
#
loop_
_entity_poly.entity_id
_entity_poly.type
_entity_poly.pdbx_seq_one_letter_code
_entity_poly.pdbx_strand_id
1 'polypeptide(L)'
;KPVWWVLPGLLALVLFAYLLTLVDSAAAGRTYAAYGGVYIVSSICWLWLVEGVRPDRWDAVGAVVCLIGAMIIVAGPRATA
;
A
#
# COMPACT_ATOMS: atom_id res chain seq x y z
N LYS A 1 -11.95 -4.20 -28.07
CA LYS A 1 -12.04 -3.21 -26.96
C LYS A 1 -10.75 -2.40 -27.02
N PRO A 2 -10.82 -1.07 -27.22
CA PRO A 2 -9.75 -0.34 -27.89
C PRO A 2 -8.46 -0.42 -27.07
N VAL A 3 -7.40 -0.92 -27.71
CA VAL A 3 -6.02 -1.00 -27.17
C VAL A 3 -5.51 0.37 -26.72
N TRP A 4 -6.16 1.44 -27.17
CA TRP A 4 -5.92 2.82 -26.75
C TRP A 4 -6.08 3.08 -25.25
N TRP A 5 -6.84 2.27 -24.51
CA TRP A 5 -6.91 2.37 -23.04
C TRP A 5 -5.67 1.83 -22.32
N VAL A 6 -4.85 1.03 -23.02
CA VAL A 6 -3.61 0.48 -22.46
C VAL A 6 -2.51 1.53 -22.44
N LEU A 7 -2.49 2.44 -23.42
CA LEU A 7 -1.53 3.54 -23.54
C LEU A 7 -1.44 4.43 -22.29
N PRO A 8 -2.55 4.98 -21.74
CA PRO A 8 -2.50 5.77 -20.51
C PRO A 8 -2.11 4.92 -19.30
N GLY A 9 -2.52 3.64 -19.24
CA GLY A 9 -2.10 2.72 -18.19
C GLY A 9 -0.60 2.43 -18.21
N LEU A 10 -0.03 2.24 -19.40
CA LEU A 10 1.40 2.03 -19.60
C LEU A 10 2.21 3.28 -19.22
N LEU A 11 1.74 4.47 -19.62
CA LEU A 11 2.33 5.75 -19.24
C LEU A 11 2.33 5.94 -17.72
N ALA A 12 1.21 5.66 -17.06
CA ALA A 12 1.10 5.71 -15.60
C ALA A 12 2.07 4.73 -14.92
N LEU A 13 2.23 3.52 -15.48
CA LEU A 13 3.14 2.50 -14.95
C LEU A 13 4.61 2.91 -15.10
N VAL A 14 5.00 3.43 -16.26
CA VAL A 14 6.37 3.92 -16.51
C VAL A 14 6.68 5.12 -15.61
N LEU A 15 5.73 6.04 -15.46
CA LEU A 15 5.87 7.20 -14.59
C LEU A 15 6.00 6.77 -13.11
N PHE A 16 5.22 5.79 -12.68
CA PHE A 16 5.33 5.22 -11.33
C PHE A 16 6.72 4.60 -11.09
N ALA A 17 7.22 3.79 -12.03
CA ALA A 17 8.54 3.19 -11.94
C ALA A 17 9.66 4.25 -11.91
N TYR A 18 9.55 5.29 -12.75
CA TYR A 18 10.49 6.41 -12.77
C TYR A 18 10.49 7.19 -11.44
N LEU A 19 9.31 7.48 -10.89
CA LEU A 19 9.20 8.10 -9.58
C LEU A 19 9.82 7.23 -8.48
N LEU A 20 9.69 5.90 -8.57
CA LEU A 20 10.33 4.95 -7.65
C LEU A 20 11.86 5.09 -7.64
N THR A 21 12.47 5.37 -8.80
CA THR A 21 13.92 5.57 -8.91
C THR A 21 14.40 6.91 -8.36
N LEU A 22 13.51 7.89 -8.22
CA LEU A 22 13.82 9.20 -7.63
C LEU A 22 13.73 9.21 -6.10
N VAL A 23 13.02 8.25 -5.50
CA VAL A 23 12.92 8.16 -4.04
C VAL A 23 14.21 7.57 -3.49
N ASP A 24 14.81 8.29 -2.53
CA ASP A 24 16.03 7.87 -1.84
C ASP A 24 15.84 6.46 -1.27
N SER A 25 16.64 5.52 -1.77
CA SER A 25 16.37 4.08 -1.79
C SER A 25 16.32 3.44 -0.40
N ALA A 26 16.85 4.12 0.62
CA ALA A 26 16.80 3.69 2.02
C ALA A 26 15.44 3.96 2.71
N ALA A 27 14.60 4.86 2.17
CA ALA A 27 13.32 5.23 2.77
C ALA A 27 12.10 4.84 1.91
N ALA A 28 12.27 4.69 0.60
CA ALA A 28 11.20 4.39 -0.35
C ALA A 28 10.32 3.20 0.07
N GLY A 29 10.95 2.05 0.36
CA GLY A 29 10.26 0.82 0.73
C GLY A 29 9.43 0.93 2.01
N ARG A 30 9.89 1.72 2.99
CA ARG A 30 9.16 1.92 4.25
C ARG A 30 7.97 2.86 4.07
N THR A 31 8.12 3.89 3.25
CA THR A 31 7.02 4.82 2.94
C THR A 31 5.90 4.06 2.20
N TYR A 32 6.24 3.19 1.25
CA TYR A 32 5.26 2.32 0.59
C TYR A 32 4.60 1.33 1.56
N ALA A 33 5.35 0.73 2.49
CA ALA A 33 4.79 -0.15 3.51
C ALA A 33 3.81 0.57 4.44
N ALA A 34 4.14 1.80 4.87
CA ALA A 34 3.25 2.63 5.67
C ALA A 34 1.96 3.00 4.91
N TYR A 35 2.06 3.41 3.64
CA TYR A 35 0.89 3.69 2.80
C TYR A 35 0.01 2.46 2.61
N GLY A 36 0.60 1.28 2.40
CA GLY A 36 -0.14 0.02 2.32
C GLY A 36 -0.94 -0.29 3.58
N GLY A 37 -0.34 -0.08 4.76
CA GLY A 37 -1.04 -0.22 6.04
C GLY A 37 -2.22 0.76 6.20
N VAL A 38 -2.01 2.04 5.88
CA VAL A 38 -3.07 3.06 5.93
C VAL A 38 -4.21 2.75 4.96
N TYR A 39 -3.88 2.28 3.75
CA TYR A 39 -4.86 1.88 2.76
C TYR A 39 -5.76 0.75 3.25
N ILE A 40 -5.19 -0.29 3.88
CA ILE A 40 -5.95 -1.42 4.41
C ILE A 40 -6.94 -0.97 5.49
N VAL A 41 -6.48 -0.14 6.43
CA VAL A 41 -7.36 0.41 7.49
C VAL A 41 -8.46 1.28 6.89
N SER A 42 -8.12 2.13 5.92
CA SER A 42 -9.09 3.00 5.24
C SER A 42 -10.14 2.21 4.46
N SER A 43 -9.75 1.14 3.76
CA SER A 43 -10.68 0.28 3.02
C SER A 43 -11.66 -0.43 3.95
N ILE A 44 -11.19 -0.96 5.08
CA ILE A 44 -12.05 -1.63 6.06
C ILE A 44 -13.00 -0.62 6.73
N CYS A 45 -12.49 0.57 7.05
CA CYS A 45 -13.30 1.65 7.61
C CYS A 45 -14.40 2.09 6.62
N TRP A 46 -14.07 2.17 5.33
CA TRP A 46 -15.01 2.50 4.26
C TRP A 46 -16.09 1.42 4.06
N LEU A 47 -15.69 0.15 3.98
CA LEU A 47 -16.60 -1.00 3.93
C LEU A 47 -17.62 -0.96 5.07
N TRP A 48 -17.16 -0.57 6.26
CA TRP A 48 -18.01 -0.48 7.42
C TRP A 48 -18.94 0.75 7.42
N LEU A 49 -18.41 1.93 7.11
CA LEU A 49 -19.14 3.21 7.18
C LEU A 49 -20.06 3.46 5.99
N VAL A 50 -19.61 3.14 4.78
CA VAL A 50 -20.30 3.48 3.53
C VAL A 50 -21.10 2.31 2.98
N GLU A 51 -20.53 1.12 3.02
CA GLU A 51 -21.20 -0.08 2.49
C GLU A 51 -22.04 -0.80 3.56
N GLY A 52 -21.90 -0.43 4.85
CA GLY A 52 -22.64 -1.02 5.97
C GLY A 52 -22.29 -2.49 6.23
N VAL A 53 -21.24 -2.99 5.58
CA VAL A 53 -20.74 -4.36 5.74
C VAL A 53 -19.94 -4.40 7.04
N ARG A 54 -20.43 -5.16 8.03
CA ARG A 54 -19.68 -5.34 9.27
C ARG A 54 -18.41 -6.13 8.95
N PRO A 55 -17.22 -5.58 9.24
CA PRO A 55 -15.97 -6.27 8.97
C PRO A 55 -15.97 -7.59 9.75
N ASP A 56 -15.65 -8.68 9.06
CA ASP A 56 -15.62 -9.99 9.68
C ASP A 56 -14.38 -10.09 10.60
N ARG A 57 -14.42 -11.04 11.53
CA ARG A 57 -13.28 -11.39 12.39
C ARG A 57 -12.04 -11.72 11.54
N TRP A 58 -12.23 -12.30 10.37
CA TRP A 58 -11.17 -12.57 9.41
C TRP A 58 -10.59 -11.31 8.77
N ASP A 59 -11.41 -10.29 8.49
CA ASP A 59 -10.93 -8.99 7.98
C ASP A 59 -10.10 -8.27 9.03
N ALA A 60 -10.55 -8.29 10.29
CA ALA A 60 -9.80 -7.71 11.40
C ALA A 60 -8.44 -8.41 11.62
N VAL A 61 -8.40 -9.75 11.57
CA VAL A 61 -7.15 -10.52 11.68
C VAL A 61 -6.23 -10.20 10.50
N GLY A 62 -6.75 -10.16 9.27
CA GLY A 62 -5.98 -9.79 8.08
C GLY A 62 -5.40 -8.38 8.17
N ALA A 63 -6.18 -7.43 8.65
CA ALA A 63 -5.74 -6.05 8.88
C ALA A 63 -4.60 -5.98 9.89
N VAL A 64 -4.75 -6.67 11.03
CA VAL A 64 -3.72 -6.71 12.08
C VAL A 64 -2.43 -7.33 11.55
N VAL A 65 -2.49 -8.44 10.81
CA VAL A 65 -1.31 -9.08 10.21
C VAL A 65 -0.62 -8.15 9.22
N CYS A 66 -1.38 -7.46 8.36
CA CYS A 66 -0.80 -6.51 7.40
C CYS A 66 -0.20 -5.29 8.09
N LEU A 67 -0.84 -4.77 9.14
CA LEU A 67 -0.32 -3.67 9.94
C LEU A 67 0.95 -4.06 10.69
N ILE A 68 1.03 -5.27 11.23
CA ILE A 68 2.25 -5.80 11.85
C ILE A 68 3.35 -5.93 10.79
N GLY A 69 3.06 -6.45 9.60
CA GLY A 69 4.00 -6.51 8.48
C GLY A 69 4.52 -5.12 8.07
N ALA A 70 3.62 -4.14 7.95
CA ALA A 70 3.99 -2.75 7.67
C ALA A 70 4.85 -2.15 8.80
N MET A 71 4.50 -2.39 10.06
CA MET A 71 5.28 -1.97 11.22
C MET A 71 6.67 -2.59 11.25
N ILE A 72 6.81 -3.88 10.92
CA ILE A 72 8.11 -4.56 10.84
C ILE A 72 8.98 -3.91 9.75
N ILE A 73 8.41 -3.58 8.59
CA ILE A 73 9.16 -2.92 7.51
C ILE A 73 9.53 -1.49 7.89
N VAL A 74 8.64 -0.75 8.55
CA VAL A 74 8.87 0.63 9.00
C VAL A 74 9.88 0.71 10.15
N ALA A 75 9.80 -0.23 11.11
CA ALA A 75 10.64 -0.32 12.31
C ALA A 75 11.90 -1.18 12.11
N GLY A 76 12.08 -1.78 10.94
CA GLY A 76 13.25 -2.57 10.58
C GLY A 76 14.54 -1.83 10.94
N PRO A 77 15.45 -2.42 11.75
CA PRO A 77 16.63 -1.75 12.22
C PRO A 77 17.46 -1.24 11.03
N ARG A 78 17.91 0.01 11.12
CA ARG A 78 19.01 0.48 10.29
C ARG A 78 20.18 -0.44 10.62
N ALA A 79 20.54 -1.37 9.72
CA ALA A 79 21.90 -1.88 9.73
C ALA A 79 22.76 -0.62 9.61
N THR A 80 23.31 -0.22 10.74
CA THR A 80 24.23 0.89 10.90
C THR A 80 25.30 0.74 9.83
N ALA A 81 25.51 1.84 9.10
CA ALA A 81 26.63 2.01 8.18
C ALA A 81 27.96 1.60 8.81
#